data_AF-A0A239CSA2-F1
#
_entry.id   AF-A0A239CSA2-F1
#
_cell.length_a   1.000
_cell.length_b   1.000
_cell.length_c   1.000
_cell.angle_alpha   90.00
_cell.angle_beta   90.00
_cell.angle_gamma   90.00
#
_symmetry.space_group_name_H-M   'P 1'
#
loop_
_entity.id
_entity.type
_entity.pdbx_description
1 polymer ?
#
loop_
_entity_poly.entity_id
_entity_poly.type
_entity_poly.pdbx_seq_one_letter_code
_entity_poly.pdbx_strand_id
1 'polypeptide(L)' 'MLEAAALTYGMLASFVLSSANRNRKAQRANPKIVEVFGYLLVGTSVGGAMALGGYALMVAGA' A
#
# COMPACT_ATOMS: atom_id res chain seq x y z
N MET A 1 3.29 -11.04 -15.54
CA MET A 1 2.99 -11.20 -14.10
C MET A 1 2.94 -9.87 -13.35
N LEU A 2 3.83 -8.91 -13.60
CA LEU A 2 3.83 -7.60 -12.92
C LEU A 2 2.54 -6.79 -13.11
N GLU A 3 1.89 -6.85 -14.28
CA GLU A 3 0.60 -6.18 -14.49
C GLU A 3 -0.49 -6.66 -13.53
N ALA A 4 -0.63 -7.98 -13.37
CA ALA A 4 -1.61 -8.53 -12.43
C ALA A 4 -1.31 -8.08 -11.00
N ALA A 5 -0.03 -8.03 -10.60
CA ALA A 5 0.36 -7.53 -9.29
C ALA A 5 0.03 -6.04 -9.11
N ALA A 6 0.31 -5.19 -10.10
CA ALA A 6 -0.02 -3.77 -10.08
C ALA A 6 -1.55 -3.55 -10.01
N LEU A 7 -2.32 -4.34 -10.77
CA LEU A 7 -3.79 -4.29 -10.75
C LEU A 7 -4.35 -4.71 -9.40
N THR A 8 -3.88 -5.84 -8.84
CA THR A 8 -4.33 -6.32 -7.52
C THR A 8 -3.97 -5.31 -6.43
N TYR A 9 -2.77 -4.73 -6.50
CA TYR A 9 -2.35 -3.67 -5.59
C TYR A 9 -3.25 -2.43 -5.68
N GLY A 10 -3.53 -1.95 -6.89
CA GLY A 10 -4.43 -0.82 -7.12
C GLY A 10 -5.86 -1.08 -6.66
N MET A 11 -6.39 -2.30 -6.87
CA MET A 11 -7.69 -2.72 -6.36
C MET A 11 -7.71 -2.73 -4.82
N LEU A 12 -6.71 -3.32 -4.18
CA LEU A 12 -6.60 -3.36 -2.72
C LEU A 12 -6.49 -1.95 -2.13
N ALA A 13 -5.66 -1.08 -2.74
CA ALA A 13 -5.52 0.32 -2.33
C ALA A 13 -6.88 1.04 -2.37
N SER A 14 -7.60 0.90 -3.49
CA SER A 14 -8.91 1.51 -3.69
C SER A 14 -9.95 0.98 -2.71
N PHE A 15 -9.94 -0.34 -2.46
CA PHE A 15 -10.84 -0.99 -1.50
C PHE A 15 -10.61 -0.51 -0.07
N VAL A 16 -9.34 -0.46 0.37
CA VAL A 16 -8.96 0.03 1.70
C VAL A 16 -9.36 1.49 1.86
N LEU A 17 -9.03 2.34 0.88
CA LEU A 17 -9.34 3.77 0.94
C LEU A 17 -10.85 4.04 0.94
N SER A 18 -11.60 3.33 0.08
CA SER A 18 -13.06 3.42 0.03
C SER A 18 -13.71 2.97 1.35
N SER A 19 -13.25 1.86 1.92
CA SER A 19 -13.72 1.34 3.20
C SER A 19 -13.41 2.30 4.35
N ALA A 20 -12.18 2.82 4.41
CA ALA A 20 -11.76 3.79 5.42
C ALA A 20 -12.55 5.10 5.32
N ASN A 21 -12.78 5.62 4.11
CA ASN A 21 -13.54 6.85 3.90
C ASN A 21 -15.02 6.66 4.28
N ARG A 22 -15.62 5.51 3.92
CA ARG A 22 -16.99 5.16 4.31
C ARG A 22 -17.15 5.04 5.82
N ASN A 23 -16.22 4.39 6.50
CA ASN A 23 -16.24 4.25 7.96
C ASN A 23 -16.00 5.57 8.69
N ARG A 24 -15.09 6.41 8.18
CA ARG A 24 -14.87 7.77 8.68
C ARG A 24 -16.12 8.62 8.57
N LYS A 25 -16.85 8.58 7.44
CA LYS A 25 -18.13 9.29 7.26
C LYS A 25 -19.22 8.79 8.21
N ALA A 26 -19.20 7.50 8.53
CA ALA A 26 -20.14 6.88 9.48
C ALA A 26 -19.72 7.03 10.96
N GLN A 27 -18.58 7.69 11.25
CA GLN A 27 -17.95 7.74 12.57
C GLN A 27 -17.80 6.36 13.26
N ARG A 28 -17.52 5.32 12.45
CA ARG A 28 -17.29 3.95 12.92
C ARG A 28 -15.81 3.64 12.88
N ALA A 29 -15.34 2.90 13.87
CA ALA A 29 -13.99 2.36 13.85
C ALA A 29 -13.78 1.49 12.59
N ASN A 30 -12.59 1.55 11.99
CA ASN A 30 -12.26 0.69 10.87
C ASN A 30 -12.19 -0.78 11.35
N PRO A 31 -12.72 -1.74 10.57
CA PRO A 31 -12.59 -3.14 10.92
C PRO A 31 -11.12 -3.57 10.76
N LYS A 32 -10.64 -4.45 11.67
CA LYS A 32 -9.24 -4.93 11.72
C LYS A 32 -8.69 -5.38 10.37
N ILE A 33 -9.53 -5.98 9.51
CA ILE A 33 -9.12 -6.45 8.18
C ILE A 33 -8.67 -5.30 7.27
N VAL A 34 -9.33 -4.13 7.33
CA VAL A 34 -8.97 -2.95 6.54
C VAL A 34 -7.67 -2.35 7.05
N GLU A 35 -7.42 -2.39 8.36
CA GLU A 35 -6.14 -1.98 8.94
C GLU A 35 -5.00 -2.90 8.51
N VAL A 36 -5.18 -4.22 8.58
CA VAL A 36 -4.17 -5.20 8.14
C VAL A 36 -3.80 -4.99 6.67
N PHE A 37 -4.78 -4.84 5.78
CA PHE A 37 -4.50 -4.54 4.37
C PHE A 37 -3.84 -3.17 4.20
N GLY A 38 -4.25 -2.15 4.96
CA GLY A 38 -3.60 -0.85 4.98
C GLY A 38 -2.12 -0.93 5.37
N TYR A 39 -1.77 -1.69 6.41
CA TYR A 39 -0.38 -1.94 6.80
C TYR A 39 0.40 -2.71 5.74
N LEU A 40 -0.23 -3.67 5.07
CA LEU A 40 0.40 -4.41 3.97
C LEU A 40 0.71 -3.50 2.78
N LEU A 41 -0.22 -2.61 2.43
CA LEU A 41 -0.03 -1.59 1.39
C LEU A 41 1.12 -0.63 1.72
N VAL A 42 1.23 -0.19 2.98
CA VAL A 42 2.34 0.63 3.44
C VAL A 42 3.66 -0.15 3.41
N GLY A 43 3.68 -1.38 3.91
CA GLY A 43 4.88 -2.21 3.94
C GLY A 43 5.45 -2.50 2.55
N THR A 44 4.58 -2.82 1.60
CA THR A 44 4.97 -3.06 0.19
C THR A 44 5.46 -1.79 -0.50
N SER A 45 4.82 -0.65 -0.25
CA SER A 45 5.28 0.65 -0.77
C SER A 45 6.63 1.06 -0.22
N VAL A 46 6.80 1.01 1.11
CA VAL A 46 8.03 1.41 1.79
C VAL A 46 9.17 0.45 1.45
N GLY A 47 8.91 -0.85 1.46
CA GLY A 47 9.90 -1.85 1.06
C GLY A 47 10.34 -1.67 -0.40
N GLY A 48 9.40 -1.43 -1.32
CA GLY A 48 9.70 -1.12 -2.72
C GLY A 48 10.53 0.16 -2.87
N ALA A 49 10.14 1.24 -2.17
CA ALA A 49 10.86 2.50 -2.20
C ALA A 49 12.27 2.39 -1.62
N MET A 50 12.46 1.65 -0.53
CA MET A 50 13.78 1.42 0.06
C MET A 50 14.65 0.54 -0.83
N ALA A 51 14.10 -0.51 -1.44
CA ALA A 51 14.85 -1.38 -2.34
C ALA A 51 15.30 -0.63 -3.60
N LEU A 52 14.39 0.13 -4.23
CA LEU A 52 14.70 0.92 -5.41
C LEU A 52 15.60 2.11 -5.08
N GLY A 53 15.38 2.78 -3.96
CA GLY A 53 16.21 3.88 -3.48
C GLY A 53 17.63 3.41 -3.13
N GLY A 54 17.76 2.28 -2.44
CA GLY A 54 19.05 1.66 -2.13
C GLY A 54 19.78 1.21 -3.39
N TYR A 55 19.09 0.60 -4.35
CA TYR A 55 19.64 0.26 -5.65
C TYR A 55 20.10 1.50 -6.42
N ALA A 56 19.29 2.56 -6.43
CA ALA A 56 19.63 3.82 -7.08
C ALA A 56 20.88 4.47 -6.46
N LEU A 57 21.00 4.47 -5.13
CA LEU A 57 22.19 4.97 -4.42
C LEU A 57 23.44 4.14 -4.75
N MET A 58 23.31 2.81 -4.76
CA MET A 58 24.40 1.90 -5.13
C MET A 58 24.87 2.11 -6.57
N VAL A 59 23.92 2.29 -7.51
CA VAL A 59 24.24 2.56 -8.92
C VAL A 59 24.80 3.97 -9.12
N ALA A 60 24.33 4.95 -8.36
CA ALA A 60 24.81 6.33 -8.42
C ALA A 60 26.23 6.52 -7.86
N GLY A 61 26.82 5.49 -7.24
CA GLY A 61 28.18 5.53 -6.69
C GLY A 61 28.30 6.36 -5.42
N ALA A 62 27.23 6.47 -4.63
CA ALA A 62 27.25 7.04 -3.28
C ALA A 62 27.85 6.06 -2.26
#